data_AF-A0A8H9ZRJ2-F1
#
_entry.id   AF-A0A8H9ZRJ2-F1
#
_cell.length_a   1.000
_cell.length_b   1.000
_cell.length_c   1.000
_cell.angle_alpha   90.00
_cell.angle_beta   90.00
_cell.angle_gamma   90.00
#
_symmetry.space_group_name_H-M   'P 1'
#
loop_
_entity.id
_entity.type
_entity.pdbx_description
1 polymer ?
#
loop_
_entity_poly.entity_id
_entity_poly.type
_entity_poly.pdbx_seq_one_letter_code
_entity_poly.pdbx_strand_id
1 'polypeptide(L)'
;MSLIIVSNDLSEEVHLVTVANGAATATERLSGNSVSAEEMETLFPGFADAITAAQDTAELLGTLGSLNESFIWAQVSGALR
;
A
#
# COMPACT_ATOMS: atom_id res chain seq x y z
N MET A 1 4.47 -10.06 1.59
CA MET A 1 4.30 -9.15 2.74
C MET A 1 2.90 -8.54 2.68
N SER A 2 2.31 -8.21 3.82
CA SER A 2 1.01 -7.53 3.89
C SER A 2 1.13 -6.16 4.55
N LEU A 3 0.50 -5.17 3.94
CA LEU A 3 0.40 -3.78 4.37
C LEU A 3 -1.06 -3.39 4.56
N ILE A 4 -1.31 -2.41 5.39
CA ILE A 4 -2.60 -1.73 5.51
C ILE A 4 -2.43 -0.25 5.23
N ILE A 5 -3.45 0.33 4.60
CA ILE A 5 -3.60 1.77 4.39
C ILE A 5 -4.65 2.28 5.37
N VAL A 6 -4.31 3.31 6.13
CA VAL A 6 -5.22 3.97 7.08
C VAL A 6 -5.25 5.45 6.74
N SER A 7 -6.38 6.12 6.88
CA SER A 7 -6.42 7.58 6.81
C SER A 7 -5.57 8.19 7.92
N ASN A 8 -4.88 9.30 7.62
CA ASN A 8 -3.98 9.95 8.59
C ASN A 8 -4.75 10.61 9.75
N ASP A 9 -6.05 10.88 9.57
CA ASP A 9 -6.95 11.26 10.66
C ASP A 9 -7.50 10.06 11.47
N LEU A 10 -7.06 8.84 11.14
CA LEU A 10 -7.44 7.56 11.75
C LEU A 10 -8.94 7.25 11.71
N SER A 11 -9.71 7.96 10.88
CA SER A 11 -11.15 7.76 10.76
C SER A 11 -11.51 6.47 10.01
N GLU A 12 -10.66 6.03 9.08
CA GLU A 12 -10.94 4.88 8.20
C GLU A 12 -9.71 3.99 7.97
N GLU A 13 -9.88 2.69 8.18
CA GLU A 13 -8.98 1.68 7.61
C GLU A 13 -9.44 1.39 6.18
N VAL A 14 -8.61 1.71 5.20
CA VAL A 14 -9.04 1.86 3.81
C VAL A 14 -8.82 0.55 3.06
N HIS A 15 -7.57 0.08 2.96
CA HIS A 15 -7.22 -1.06 2.11
C HIS A 15 -6.24 -2.02 2.78
N LEU A 16 -6.35 -3.31 2.47
CA LEU A 16 -5.33 -4.33 2.69
C LEU A 16 -4.56 -4.53 1.38
N VAL A 17 -3.24 -4.43 1.44
CA VAL A 17 -2.35 -4.61 0.29
C VAL A 17 -1.42 -5.79 0.52
N THR A 18 -1.37 -6.72 -0.43
CA THR A 18 -0.43 -7.83 -0.42
C THR A 18 0.62 -7.63 -1.49
N VAL A 19 1.89 -7.60 -1.08
CA VAL A 19 3.05 -7.44 -1.97
C VAL A 19 3.79 -8.77 -2.09
N ALA A 20 3.96 -9.25 -3.32
CA ALA A 20 4.70 -10.47 -3.63
C ALA A 20 5.32 -10.38 -5.04
N ASN A 21 6.58 -10.80 -5.17
CA ASN A 21 7.29 -10.90 -6.45
C ASN A 21 7.27 -9.60 -7.30
N GLY A 22 7.43 -8.44 -6.67
CA GLY A 22 7.42 -7.14 -7.37
C GLY A 22 6.04 -6.69 -7.86
N ALA A 23 4.97 -7.34 -7.40
CA ALA A 23 3.59 -6.95 -7.68
C ALA A 23 2.81 -6.76 -6.37
N ALA A 24 1.77 -5.94 -6.44
CA ALA A 24 0.85 -5.70 -5.34
C ALA A 24 -0.60 -5.95 -5.76
N THR A 25 -1.37 -6.55 -4.86
CA THR A 25 -2.83 -6.63 -4.96
C THR A 25 -3.44 -5.87 -3.79
N ALA A 26 -4.51 -5.13 -4.04
CA ALA A 26 -5.20 -4.35 -3.02
C ALA A 26 -6.66 -4.79 -2.91
N THR A 27 -7.18 -4.81 -1.68
CA THR A 27 -8.58 -5.11 -1.39
C THR A 27 -9.13 -4.12 -0.37
N GLU A 28 -10.37 -3.69 -0.57
CA GLU A 28 -11.14 -2.95 0.42
C GLU A 28 -11.32 -3.79 1.67
N ARG A 29 -10.99 -3.23 2.84
CA ARG A 29 -10.97 -4.02 4.08
C ARG A 29 -12.36 -4.43 4.55
N LEU A 30 -13.36 -3.57 4.38
CA LEU A 30 -14.73 -3.81 4.85
C LEU A 30 -15.53 -4.70 3.92
N SER A 31 -15.43 -4.49 2.61
CA SER A 31 -16.20 -5.22 1.60
C SER A 31 -15.47 -6.47 1.09
N GLY A 32 -14.14 -6.51 1.19
CA GLY A 32 -13.30 -7.53 0.55
C GLY A 32 -13.18 -7.38 -0.97
N ASN A 33 -13.75 -6.31 -1.55
CA ASN A 33 -13.66 -6.08 -3.00
C ASN A 33 -12.21 -5.83 -3.41
N SER A 34 -11.85 -6.31 -4.60
CA SER A 34 -10.54 -5.97 -5.18
C SER A 34 -10.51 -4.50 -5.61
N VAL A 35 -9.45 -3.81 -5.24
CA VAL A 35 -9.15 -2.45 -5.71
C VAL A 35 -8.29 -2.58 -6.95
N SER A 36 -8.66 -1.87 -8.00
CA SER A 36 -7.93 -1.93 -9.27
C SER A 36 -6.56 -1.26 -9.16
N ALA A 37 -5.61 -1.66 -10.02
CA ALA A 37 -4.31 -0.99 -10.10
C ALA A 37 -4.44 0.49 -10.51
N GLU A 38 -5.39 0.81 -11.39
CA GLU A 38 -5.68 2.18 -11.84
C GLU A 38 -6.19 3.06 -10.68
N GLU A 39 -7.05 2.50 -9.83
CA GLU A 39 -7.55 3.18 -8.64
C GLU A 39 -6.45 3.40 -7.59
N MET A 40 -5.61 2.39 -7.37
CA MET A 40 -4.41 2.54 -6.51
C MET A 40 -3.47 3.62 -7.04
N GLU A 41 -3.23 3.66 -8.35
CA GLU A 41 -2.38 4.67 -8.99
C GLU A 41 -3.00 6.08 -8.95
N THR A 42 -4.32 6.18 -8.98
CA THR A 42 -5.05 7.44 -8.81
C THR A 42 -4.92 7.98 -7.38
N LEU A 43 -5.01 7.10 -6.38
CA LEU A 43 -4.89 7.48 -4.96
C LEU A 43 -3.44 7.73 -4.54
N PHE A 44 -2.50 7.00 -5.13
CA PHE A 44 -1.07 7.03 -4.84
C PHE A 44 -0.27 7.07 -6.15
N PRO A 45 -0.15 8.24 -6.80
CA PRO A 45 0.62 8.36 -8.04
C PRO A 45 2.08 7.93 -7.84
N GLY A 46 2.55 6.96 -8.63
CA GLY A 46 3.84 6.28 -8.46
C GLY A 46 3.79 4.98 -7.69
N PHE A 47 2.60 4.45 -7.37
CA PHE A 47 2.44 3.23 -6.57
C PHE A 47 3.11 2.02 -7.23
N ALA A 48 2.84 1.77 -8.51
CA ALA A 48 3.42 0.61 -9.21
C ALA A 48 4.96 0.67 -9.25
N ASP A 49 5.51 1.87 -9.46
CA ASP A 49 6.96 2.09 -9.49
C ASP A 49 7.59 1.86 -8.11
N ALA A 50 6.96 2.36 -7.04
CA ALA A 50 7.41 2.14 -5.67
C ALA A 50 7.44 0.64 -5.30
N ILE A 51 6.41 -0.11 -5.67
CA ILE A 51 6.35 -1.57 -5.44
C ILE A 51 7.47 -2.30 -6.21
N THR A 52 7.75 -1.87 -7.44
CA THR A 52 8.71 -2.55 -8.32
C THR A 52 10.16 -2.23 -7.95
N ALA A 53 10.43 -0.99 -7.50
CA ALA A 53 11.77 -0.51 -7.20
C ALA A 53 12.26 -0.91 -5.80
N ALA A 54 11.36 -1.06 -4.84
CA ALA A 54 11.74 -1.26 -3.44
C ALA A 54 12.59 -2.52 -3.22
N GLN A 55 13.72 -2.34 -2.54
CA GLN A 55 14.63 -3.43 -2.18
C GLN A 55 14.34 -3.97 -0.78
N ASP A 56 13.82 -3.14 0.12
CA ASP A 56 13.43 -3.57 1.46
C ASP A 56 12.14 -2.92 1.95
N THR A 57 11.67 -3.37 3.11
CA THR A 57 10.40 -2.93 3.68
C THR A 57 10.43 -1.47 4.12
N ALA A 58 11.56 -0.99 4.66
CA ALA A 58 11.67 0.37 5.18
C ALA A 58 11.69 1.39 4.04
N GLU A 59 12.45 1.10 2.97
CA GLU A 59 12.45 1.87 1.73
C GLU A 59 11.05 1.94 1.11
N LEU A 60 10.35 0.79 1.03
CA LEU A 60 9.01 0.74 0.48
C LEU A 60 8.03 1.61 1.28
N LEU A 61 8.00 1.45 2.60
CA LEU A 61 7.10 2.21 3.46
C LEU A 61 7.39 3.72 3.43
N GLY A 62 8.67 4.10 3.41
CA GLY A 62 9.08 5.49 3.29
C GLY A 62 8.61 6.12 1.96
N THR A 63 8.79 5.38 0.86
CA THR A 63 8.34 5.83 -0.47
C THR A 63 6.82 5.95 -0.52
N LEU A 64 6.09 4.89 -0.16
CA LEU A 64 4.63 4.87 -0.19
C LEU A 64 3.99 5.96 0.70
N GLY A 65 4.55 6.19 1.89
CA GLY A 65 4.10 7.25 2.79
C GLY A 65 4.28 8.66 2.22
N SER A 66 5.23 8.86 1.31
CA SER A 66 5.45 10.15 0.65
C SER A 66 4.54 10.38 -0.57
N LEU A 67 3.92 9.33 -1.13
CA LEU A 67 3.06 9.45 -2.32
C LEU A 67 1.73 10.17 -2.00
N ASN A 68 1.23 10.01 -0.77
CA ASN A 68 0.02 10.69 -0.31
C ASN A 68 -0.01 10.79 1.21
N GLU A 69 0.29 11.98 1.75
CA GLU A 69 0.35 12.26 3.19
C GLU A 69 -1.01 12.20 3.92
N SER A 70 -2.11 12.08 3.16
CA SER A 70 -3.44 11.88 3.72
C SER A 70 -3.63 10.45 4.26
N PHE A 71 -2.69 9.54 3.97
CA PHE A 71 -2.75 8.15 4.38
C PHE A 71 -1.44 7.70 5.03
N ILE A 72 -1.59 6.75 5.95
CA ILE A 72 -0.49 6.06 6.61
C ILE A 72 -0.43 4.64 6.06
N TRP A 73 0.78 4.21 5.74
CA TRP A 73 1.09 2.83 5.37
C TRP A 73 1.69 2.12 6.57
N ALA A 74 1.12 0.98 6.94
CA ALA A 74 1.63 0.17 8.03
C ALA A 74 1.84 -1.29 7.59
N GLN A 75 2.97 -1.85 7.98
CA GLN A 75 3.26 -3.27 7.80
C GLN A 75 2.49 -4.10 8.82
N VAL A 76 1.78 -5.12 8.34
CA VAL A 76 0.99 -6.02 9.18
C VAL A 76 1.70 -7.35 9.38
N SER A 77 2.24 -7.93 8.31
CA SER A 77 2.89 -9.25 8.38
C SER A 77 3.86 -9.53 7.23
N GLY A 78 4.81 -10.45 7.47
CA GLY A 78 5.90 -10.76 6.54
C GLY A 78 6.87 -9.59 6.38
N ALA A 79 7.84 -9.66 5.48
CA ALA A 79 8.73 -8.56 5.13
C ALA A 79 9.11 -8.65 3.65
N LEU A 80 9.36 -7.50 3.02
CA LEU A 80 10.16 -7.43 1.80
C LEU A 80 11.63 -7.65 2.19
N ARG A 81 12.31 -8.53 1.47
CA ARG A 81 13.66 -9.02 1.79
C ARG A 81 14.72 -8.28 1.01
#